data_AF-A0A6L7UAR6-F1
#
_entry.id   AF-A0A6L7UAR6-F1
#
_cell.length_a   1.000
_cell.length_b   1.000
_cell.length_c   1.000
_cell.angle_alpha   90.00
_cell.angle_beta   90.00
_cell.angle_gamma   90.00
#
_symmetry.space_group_name_H-M   'P 1'
#
loop_
_entity.id
_entity.type
_entity.pdbx_description
1 polymer ?
#
loop_
_entity_poly.entity_id
_entity_poly.type
_entity_poly.pdbx_seq_one_letter_code
_entity_poly.pdbx_strand_id
1 'polypeptide(L)'
;MDWYYMGEPLLEWLTGRNTRMGNVRHFEVSTPINRNTARYFIESACYWIKQVGYAGTVLQFDIARVTRTRRPSDGSRYYTRAMAMEHYEVLREFIDGADRLESTLILVAARPEFLETAIDRRSRGFSIYQALQTRIMDDVRDRHWVNPEASLVRLSSQETD
;
A
#
# COMPACT_ATOMS: atom_id res chain seq x y z
N MET A 1 12.34 -0.43 37.86
CA MET A 1 11.39 0.57 37.34
C MET A 1 11.16 0.18 35.89
N ASP A 2 10.04 -0.48 35.66
CA ASP A 2 9.84 -1.39 34.53
C ASP A 2 9.29 -0.65 33.29
N TRP A 3 10.14 0.18 32.69
CA TRP A 3 9.82 0.87 31.44
C TRP A 3 9.51 -0.09 30.28
N TYR A 4 9.99 -1.34 30.36
CA TYR A 4 9.75 -2.38 29.35
C TYR A 4 8.29 -2.85 29.31
N TYR A 5 7.57 -2.81 30.43
CA TYR A 5 6.17 -3.26 30.52
C TYR A 5 5.15 -2.22 30.00
N MET A 6 5.49 -0.92 29.98
CA MET A 6 4.57 0.09 29.45
C MET A 6 4.45 0.02 27.92
N GLY A 7 5.49 -0.36 27.18
CA GLY A 7 5.44 -0.38 25.71
C GLY A 7 4.70 -1.58 25.11
N GLU A 8 4.53 -2.67 25.86
CA GLU A 8 3.99 -3.93 25.34
C GLU A 8 2.57 -3.80 24.75
N PRO A 9 1.60 -3.13 25.42
CA PRO A 9 0.27 -2.93 24.83
C PRO A 9 0.29 -2.13 23.52
N LEU A 10 1.18 -1.15 23.40
CA LEU A 10 1.35 -0.37 22.17
C LEU A 10 1.95 -1.24 21.05
N LEU A 11 2.95 -2.06 21.35
CA LEU A 11 3.56 -2.99 20.39
C LEU A 11 2.58 -4.07 19.95
N GLU A 12 1.81 -4.65 20.87
CA GLU A 12 0.74 -5.61 20.53
C GLU A 12 -0.32 -4.98 19.63
N TRP A 13 -0.67 -3.72 19.89
CA TRP A 13 -1.64 -2.99 19.08
C TRP A 13 -1.11 -2.66 17.68
N LEU A 14 0.11 -2.13 17.57
CA LEU A 14 0.77 -1.85 16.28
C LEU A 14 0.99 -3.12 15.46
N THR A 15 1.28 -4.25 16.12
CA THR A 15 1.44 -5.56 15.45
C THR A 15 0.13 -6.28 15.20
N GLY A 16 -1.01 -5.72 15.62
CA GLY A 16 -2.34 -6.33 15.45
C GLY A 16 -2.61 -7.55 16.33
N ARG A 17 -1.72 -7.89 17.27
CA ARG A 17 -1.92 -8.95 18.27
C ARG A 17 -3.06 -8.61 19.23
N ASN A 18 -3.21 -7.33 19.58
CA ASN A 18 -4.32 -6.85 20.41
C ASN A 18 -4.81 -5.46 19.96
N THR A 19 -5.91 -5.43 19.22
CA THR A 19 -6.44 -4.19 18.62
C THR A 19 -7.39 -3.41 19.54
N ARG A 20 -7.53 -3.80 20.82
CA ARG A 20 -8.46 -3.16 21.75
C ARG A 20 -7.99 -1.75 22.12
N MET A 21 -8.75 -0.74 21.68
CA MET A 21 -8.44 0.68 21.92
C MET A 21 -8.24 1.04 23.41
N GLY A 22 -8.96 0.39 24.32
CA GLY A 22 -8.81 0.64 25.76
C GLY A 22 -7.37 0.44 26.27
N ASN A 23 -6.59 -0.43 25.61
CA ASN A 23 -5.22 -0.74 25.99
C ASN A 23 -4.22 0.33 25.54
N VAL A 24 -4.58 1.21 24.59
CA VAL A 24 -3.66 2.18 23.99
C VAL A 24 -4.09 3.65 24.14
N ARG A 25 -5.28 3.92 24.66
CA ARG A 25 -5.79 5.30 24.85
C ARG A 25 -4.86 6.21 25.67
N HIS A 26 -4.08 5.65 26.59
CA HIS A 26 -3.14 6.40 27.41
C HIS A 26 -1.84 6.78 26.69
N PHE A 27 -1.61 6.25 25.48
CA PHE A 27 -0.56 6.70 24.55
C PHE A 27 -1.08 7.75 23.57
N GLU A 28 -2.18 8.44 23.90
CA GLU A 28 -2.85 9.42 23.02
C GLU A 28 -3.37 8.84 21.70
N VAL A 29 -3.45 7.51 21.60
CA VAL A 29 -4.06 6.80 20.47
C VAL A 29 -5.58 6.76 20.65
N SER A 30 -6.28 7.63 19.92
CA SER A 30 -7.75 7.77 19.99
C SER A 30 -8.50 7.10 18.84
N THR A 31 -7.80 6.82 17.73
CA THR A 31 -8.39 6.25 16.50
C THR A 31 -7.96 4.79 16.29
N PRO A 32 -8.89 3.85 16.04
CA PRO A 32 -8.52 2.46 15.74
C PRO A 32 -7.89 2.32 14.36
N ILE A 33 -6.99 1.34 14.18
CA ILE A 33 -6.54 0.89 12.87
C ILE A 33 -7.63 0.03 12.22
N ASN A 34 -8.15 0.51 11.09
CA ASN A 34 -9.09 -0.21 10.24
C ASN A 34 -8.82 0.16 8.78
N ARG A 35 -9.61 -0.39 7.84
CA ARG A 35 -9.40 -0.19 6.40
C ARG A 35 -9.38 1.29 5.96
N ASN A 36 -10.06 2.17 6.69
CA ASN A 36 -10.15 3.60 6.36
C ASN A 36 -9.07 4.44 7.05
N THR A 37 -8.42 3.91 8.09
CA THR A 37 -7.50 4.68 8.95
C THR A 37 -6.06 4.18 8.89
N ALA A 38 -5.83 2.93 8.47
CA ALA A 38 -4.51 2.30 8.43
C ALA A 38 -3.48 3.12 7.65
N ARG A 39 -3.91 3.76 6.56
CA ARG A 39 -3.06 4.65 5.75
C ARG A 39 -2.43 5.77 6.59
N TYR A 40 -3.22 6.45 7.42
CA TYR A 40 -2.72 7.55 8.25
C TYR A 40 -1.71 7.09 9.29
N PHE A 41 -1.82 5.85 9.79
CA PHE A 41 -0.82 5.26 10.68
C PHE A 41 0.49 4.95 9.95
N ILE A 42 0.41 4.50 8.69
CA ILE A 42 1.60 4.31 7.83
C ILE A 42 2.28 5.66 7.56
N GLU A 43 1.51 6.69 7.17
CA GLU A 43 2.01 8.06 6.97
C GLU A 43 2.71 8.58 8.24
N SER A 44 2.06 8.45 9.40
CA SER A 44 2.60 8.87 10.70
C SER A 44 3.89 8.13 11.07
N ALA A 45 3.96 6.82 10.81
CA ALA A 45 5.15 6.01 11.08
C ALA A 45 6.33 6.44 10.20
N CYS A 46 6.09 6.68 8.91
CA CYS A 46 7.14 7.14 7.98
C CYS A 46 7.68 8.52 8.40
N TYR A 47 6.78 9.43 8.77
CA TYR A 47 7.16 10.74 9.31
C TYR A 47 8.00 10.60 10.59
N TRP A 48 7.56 9.77 11.54
CA TRP A 48 8.27 9.56 12.80
C TRP A 48 9.68 8.98 12.60
N ILE A 49 9.85 8.00 11.69
CA ILE A 49 11.17 7.42 11.36
C ILE A 49 12.14 8.52 10.88
N LYS A 50 11.67 9.46 10.06
CA LYS A 50 12.47 10.61 9.64
C LYS A 50 12.82 11.52 10.82
N GLN A 51 11.86 11.83 11.69
CA GLN A 51 12.06 12.69 12.86
C GLN A 51 13.10 12.15 13.86
N VAL A 52 13.21 10.82 14.00
CA VAL A 52 14.21 10.20 14.89
C VAL A 52 15.60 10.07 14.25
N GLY A 53 15.83 10.70 13.08
CA GLY A 53 17.16 10.88 12.49
C GLY A 53 17.52 9.92 11.36
N TYR A 54 16.62 9.03 10.92
CA TYR A 54 16.88 8.20 9.73
C TYR A 54 16.78 9.02 8.44
N ALA A 55 17.41 8.51 7.37
CA ALA A 55 17.38 9.17 6.07
C ALA A 55 15.96 9.22 5.47
N GLY A 56 15.14 8.21 5.75
CA GLY A 56 13.82 8.02 5.16
C GLY A 56 13.31 6.59 5.33
N THR A 57 12.22 6.26 4.64
CA THR A 57 11.60 4.92 4.66
C THR A 57 11.44 4.35 3.26
N VAL A 58 11.67 3.04 3.10
CA VAL A 58 11.26 2.29 1.90
C VAL A 58 10.16 1.32 2.29
N LEU A 59 8.96 1.48 1.73
CA LEU A 59 7.84 0.57 1.92
C LEU A 59 7.66 -0.30 0.68
N GLN A 60 7.54 -1.61 0.87
CA GLN A 60 7.24 -2.54 -0.21
C GLN A 60 5.86 -3.16 0.01
N PHE A 61 4.97 -2.98 -0.96
CA PHE A 61 3.69 -3.69 -1.04
C PHE A 61 3.74 -4.75 -2.12
N ASP A 62 3.60 -6.03 -1.73
CA ASP A 62 3.37 -7.11 -2.68
C ASP A 62 1.86 -7.30 -2.88
N ILE A 63 1.36 -6.90 -4.05
CA ILE A 63 -0.04 -7.03 -4.44
C ILE A 63 -0.25 -8.19 -5.42
N ALA A 64 0.72 -9.09 -5.60
CA ALA A 64 0.65 -10.20 -6.55
C ALA A 64 -0.56 -11.11 -6.35
N ARG A 65 -1.08 -11.20 -5.12
CA ARG A 65 -2.28 -11.98 -4.82
C ARG A 65 -3.58 -11.27 -5.21
N VAL A 66 -3.61 -9.94 -5.11
CA VAL A 66 -4.78 -9.10 -5.42
C VAL A 66 -5.14 -9.21 -6.91
N THR A 67 -4.13 -9.36 -7.77
CA THR A 67 -4.29 -9.44 -9.22
C THR A 67 -4.78 -10.80 -9.71
N ARG A 68 -4.91 -11.81 -8.83
CA ARG A 68 -5.33 -13.17 -9.22
C ARG A 68 -6.85 -13.33 -9.18
N THR A 69 -7.38 -13.95 -10.22
CA THR A 69 -8.82 -14.23 -10.37
C THR A 69 -9.24 -15.55 -9.73
N ARG A 70 -8.30 -16.49 -9.60
CA ARG A 70 -8.55 -17.85 -9.11
C ARG A 70 -8.39 -17.91 -7.60
N ARG A 71 -9.30 -18.65 -6.95
CA ARG A 71 -9.14 -19.01 -5.54
C ARG A 71 -7.86 -19.82 -5.38
N PRO A 72 -6.95 -19.42 -4.49
CA PRO A 72 -5.72 -20.16 -4.26
C PRO A 72 -5.99 -21.51 -3.59
N SER A 73 -5.17 -22.51 -3.91
CA SER A 73 -5.12 -23.81 -3.25
C SER A 73 -4.14 -23.86 -2.07
N ASP A 74 -3.25 -22.86 -1.97
CA ASP A 74 -2.19 -22.75 -0.97
C ASP A 74 -2.65 -22.17 0.38
N GLY A 75 -3.97 -21.97 0.56
CA GLY A 75 -4.54 -21.36 1.77
C GLY A 75 -4.38 -19.84 1.88
N SER A 76 -3.72 -19.19 0.91
CA SER A 76 -3.64 -17.72 0.89
C SER A 76 -5.01 -17.07 0.70
N ARG A 77 -5.09 -15.78 1.03
CA ARG A 77 -6.35 -15.04 0.96
C ARG A 77 -6.85 -14.94 -0.49
N TYR A 78 -8.12 -15.27 -0.70
CA TYR A 78 -8.82 -14.97 -1.95
C TYR A 78 -9.34 -13.53 -1.93
N TYR A 79 -9.01 -12.75 -2.96
CA TYR A 79 -9.50 -11.39 -3.14
C TYR A 79 -10.64 -11.38 -4.16
N THR A 80 -11.82 -10.97 -3.71
CA THR A 80 -12.93 -10.69 -4.62
C THR A 80 -12.60 -9.44 -5.46
N ARG A 81 -13.35 -9.20 -6.53
CA ARG A 81 -13.17 -7.99 -7.33
C ARG A 81 -13.38 -6.71 -6.49
N ALA A 82 -14.38 -6.70 -5.62
CA ALA A 82 -14.64 -5.58 -4.73
C ALA A 82 -13.45 -5.32 -3.80
N MET A 83 -12.88 -6.38 -3.21
CA MET A 83 -11.68 -6.25 -2.38
C MET A 83 -10.49 -5.73 -3.20
N ALA A 84 -10.32 -6.16 -4.45
CA ALA A 84 -9.25 -5.64 -5.31
C ALA A 84 -9.43 -4.13 -5.58
N MET A 85 -10.66 -3.66 -5.82
CA MET A 85 -10.95 -2.23 -5.96
C MET A 85 -10.64 -1.45 -4.68
N GLU A 86 -10.98 -1.98 -3.49
CA GLU A 86 -10.61 -1.36 -2.21
C GLU A 86 -9.07 -1.22 -2.07
N HIS A 87 -8.29 -2.20 -2.56
CA HIS A 87 -6.83 -2.09 -2.55
C HIS A 87 -6.33 -1.02 -3.54
N TYR A 88 -6.96 -0.93 -4.71
CA TYR A 88 -6.61 0.08 -5.72
C TYR A 88 -6.99 1.49 -5.29
N GLU A 89 -8.05 1.63 -4.50
CA GLU A 89 -8.39 2.88 -3.82
C GLU A 89 -7.27 3.32 -2.87
N VAL A 90 -6.77 2.41 -2.02
CA VAL A 90 -5.65 2.71 -1.11
C VAL A 90 -4.38 3.10 -1.87
N LEU A 91 -4.04 2.41 -2.96
CA LEU A 91 -2.89 2.78 -3.79
C LEU A 91 -3.04 4.19 -4.38
N ARG A 92 -4.22 4.50 -4.92
CA ARG A 92 -4.54 5.84 -5.45
C ARG A 92 -4.45 6.89 -4.35
N GLU A 93 -4.87 6.56 -3.14
CA GLU A 93 -4.76 7.41 -1.94
C GLU A 93 -3.32 7.72 -1.55
N PHE A 94 -2.42 6.74 -1.67
CA PHE A 94 -0.99 6.97 -1.47
C PHE A 94 -0.41 7.90 -2.55
N ILE A 95 -0.79 7.72 -3.82
CA ILE A 95 -0.35 8.60 -4.91
C ILE A 95 -0.86 10.04 -4.69
N ASP A 96 -2.15 10.21 -4.37
CA ASP A 96 -2.74 11.52 -4.08
C ASP A 96 -2.15 12.19 -2.81
N GLY A 97 -1.44 11.44 -1.97
CA GLY A 97 -0.85 11.90 -0.73
C GLY A 97 0.67 11.82 -0.67
N ALA A 98 1.33 11.65 -1.82
CA ALA A 98 2.79 11.48 -1.89
C ALA A 98 3.54 12.68 -1.30
N ASP A 99 2.97 13.88 -1.40
CA ASP A 99 3.48 15.12 -0.80
C ASP A 99 3.60 15.07 0.72
N ARG A 100 2.73 14.31 1.41
CA ARG A 100 2.79 14.10 2.87
C ARG A 100 3.78 13.02 3.28
N LEU A 101 4.27 12.22 2.33
CA LEU A 101 5.19 11.11 2.54
C LEU A 101 6.65 11.52 2.30
N GLU A 102 7.08 12.59 2.97
CA GLU A 102 8.45 13.09 2.82
C GLU A 102 9.49 12.00 3.13
N SER A 103 10.57 11.98 2.34
CA SER A 103 11.67 11.00 2.49
C SER A 103 11.18 9.54 2.46
N THR A 104 10.10 9.24 1.76
CA THR A 104 9.53 7.89 1.68
C THR A 104 9.44 7.43 0.23
N LEU A 105 9.88 6.21 -0.04
CA LEU A 105 9.69 5.52 -1.31
C LEU A 105 8.70 4.36 -1.10
N ILE A 106 7.63 4.33 -1.90
CA ILE A 106 6.70 3.20 -1.93
C ILE A 106 6.92 2.38 -3.21
N LEU A 107 7.26 1.11 -3.04
CA LEU A 107 7.41 0.13 -4.10
C LEU A 107 6.22 -0.81 -4.12
N VAL A 108 5.50 -0.87 -5.24
CA VAL A 108 4.38 -1.80 -5.43
C VAL A 108 4.79 -2.90 -6.39
N ALA A 109 4.97 -4.11 -5.87
CA ALA A 109 5.24 -5.30 -6.66
C ALA A 109 3.92 -5.94 -7.07
N ALA A 110 3.73 -6.10 -8.37
CA ALA A 110 2.52 -6.70 -8.93
C ALA A 110 2.87 -7.73 -10.00
N ARG A 111 1.94 -8.64 -10.27
CA ARG A 111 2.06 -9.57 -11.40
C ARG A 111 1.72 -8.85 -12.72
N PRO A 112 2.14 -9.37 -13.89
CA PRO A 112 1.82 -8.77 -15.19
C PRO A 112 0.33 -8.54 -15.42
N GLU A 113 -0.54 -9.37 -14.84
CA GLU A 113 -2.01 -9.24 -14.87
C GLU A 113 -2.51 -7.90 -14.31
N PHE A 114 -1.72 -7.22 -13.47
CA PHE A 114 -2.01 -5.86 -13.01
C PHE A 114 -2.16 -4.88 -14.18
N LEU A 115 -1.41 -5.08 -15.26
CA LEU A 115 -1.37 -4.19 -16.42
C LEU A 115 -2.46 -4.48 -17.45
N GLU A 116 -3.28 -5.50 -17.22
CA GLU A 116 -4.40 -5.82 -18.11
C GLU A 116 -5.43 -4.70 -18.09
N THR A 117 -5.64 -4.07 -19.24
CA THR A 117 -6.60 -2.96 -19.39
C THR A 117 -7.98 -3.43 -19.81
N ALA A 118 -8.11 -4.63 -20.39
CA ALA A 118 -9.40 -5.20 -20.79
C ALA A 118 -10.32 -5.38 -19.57
N ILE A 119 -11.54 -4.86 -19.67
CA ILE A 119 -12.52 -4.89 -18.58
C ILE A 119 -13.60 -5.91 -18.89
N ASP A 120 -13.51 -7.06 -18.22
CA ASP A 120 -14.54 -8.08 -18.16
C ASP A 120 -14.85 -8.44 -16.68
N ARG A 121 -15.75 -9.41 -16.48
CA ARG A 121 -16.19 -9.86 -15.13
C ARG A 121 -15.06 -10.46 -14.29
N ARG A 122 -14.06 -11.04 -14.94
CA ARG A 122 -12.90 -11.69 -14.32
C ARG A 122 -11.73 -10.73 -14.17
N SER A 123 -11.65 -9.62 -14.91
CA SER A 123 -10.52 -8.68 -14.85
C SER A 123 -10.11 -8.31 -13.43
N ARG A 124 -8.80 -8.20 -13.25
CA ARG A 124 -8.13 -7.76 -12.01
C ARG A 124 -7.06 -6.70 -12.25
N GLY A 125 -6.82 -6.25 -13.48
CA GLY A 125 -5.87 -5.17 -13.73
C GLY A 125 -6.30 -3.82 -13.14
N PHE A 126 -5.41 -2.84 -13.13
CA PHE A 126 -5.66 -1.53 -12.52
C PHE A 126 -6.86 -0.79 -13.15
N SER A 127 -7.20 -1.09 -14.42
CA SER A 127 -8.30 -0.45 -15.15
C SER A 127 -9.69 -0.73 -14.57
N ILE A 128 -9.83 -1.73 -13.70
CA ILE A 128 -11.10 -1.99 -13.01
C ILE A 128 -11.48 -0.88 -12.03
N TYR A 129 -10.53 -0.01 -11.67
CA TYR A 129 -10.72 1.12 -10.79
C TYR A 129 -10.16 2.39 -11.46
N GLN A 130 -11.04 3.12 -12.12
CA GLN A 130 -10.69 4.25 -12.98
C GLN A 130 -9.86 5.34 -12.27
N ALA A 131 -10.13 5.60 -10.99
CA ALA A 131 -9.40 6.62 -10.24
C ALA A 131 -7.92 6.27 -10.03
N LEU A 132 -7.56 4.98 -9.91
CA LEU A 132 -6.15 4.59 -9.92
C LEU A 132 -5.57 4.65 -11.33
N GLN A 133 -6.35 4.24 -12.34
CA GLN A 133 -5.91 4.28 -13.72
C GLN A 133 -5.44 5.67 -14.15
N THR A 134 -6.17 6.74 -13.82
CA THR A 134 -5.78 8.12 -14.18
C THR A 134 -4.55 8.63 -13.44
N ARG A 135 -4.14 7.98 -12.35
CA ARG A 135 -2.91 8.30 -11.61
C ARG A 135 -1.69 7.55 -12.12
N ILE A 136 -1.89 6.32 -12.62
CA ILE A 136 -0.81 5.48 -13.16
C ILE A 136 -0.59 5.80 -14.65
N MET A 137 -1.67 5.90 -15.42
CA MET A 137 -1.64 6.25 -16.84
C MET A 137 -1.79 7.76 -16.94
N ASP A 138 -0.71 8.47 -17.27
CA ASP A 138 -0.74 9.91 -17.49
C ASP A 138 -1.90 10.33 -18.40
N ASP A 139 -2.76 11.24 -17.91
CA ASP A 139 -3.76 11.93 -18.73
C ASP A 139 -3.09 12.84 -19.77
N VAL A 140 -1.86 13.32 -19.49
CA VAL A 140 -1.00 14.08 -20.40
C VAL A 140 0.28 13.29 -20.65
N ARG A 141 0.33 12.56 -21.77
CA ARG A 141 1.53 11.84 -22.19
C ARG A 141 2.58 12.83 -22.69
N ASP A 142 3.54 13.18 -21.84
CA ASP A 142 4.82 13.65 -22.38
C ASP A 142 5.53 12.44 -23.00
N ARG A 143 6.02 12.58 -24.24
CA ARG A 143 6.74 11.52 -24.95
C ARG A 143 8.09 11.18 -24.30
N HIS A 144 8.61 12.06 -23.45
CA HIS A 144 9.97 11.98 -22.92
C HIS A 144 10.06 11.86 -21.40
N TRP A 145 8.96 12.08 -20.67
CA TRP A 145 8.98 12.10 -19.21
C TRP A 145 7.98 11.11 -18.62
N VAL A 146 8.44 10.36 -17.62
CA VAL A 146 7.59 9.47 -16.81
C VAL A 146 6.98 10.27 -15.67
N ASN A 147 5.77 9.90 -15.23
CA ASN A 147 5.21 10.43 -13.98
C ASN A 147 6.17 10.17 -12.80
N PRO A 148 6.79 11.19 -12.20
CA PRO A 148 7.76 11.00 -11.12
C PRO A 148 7.10 10.49 -9.82
N GLU A 149 5.79 10.73 -9.63
CA GLU A 149 5.04 10.35 -8.43
C GLU A 149 4.52 8.91 -8.49
N ALA A 150 4.31 8.35 -9.70
CA ALA A 150 3.73 7.03 -9.90
C ALA A 150 4.33 6.28 -11.10
N SER A 151 5.67 6.29 -11.20
CA SER A 151 6.39 5.62 -12.28
C SER A 151 6.10 4.11 -12.32
N LEU A 152 5.61 3.63 -13.46
CA LEU A 152 5.36 2.21 -13.70
C LEU A 152 6.53 1.58 -14.46
N VAL A 153 7.23 0.64 -13.82
CA VAL A 153 8.38 -0.07 -14.41
C VAL A 153 8.02 -1.53 -14.67
N ARG A 154 8.21 -2.01 -15.90
CA ARG A 154 8.13 -3.43 -16.23
C ARG A 154 9.50 -4.07 -16.11
N LEU A 155 9.64 -5.01 -15.20
CA LEU A 155 10.85 -5.84 -15.09
C LEU A 155 10.77 -6.98 -16.10
N SER A 156 11.67 -6.99 -17.08
CA SER A 156 11.94 -8.13 -17.95
C SER A 156 13.35 -8.63 -17.67
N SER A 157 13.54 -9.93 -17.51
CA SER A 157 14.86 -10.54 -17.59
C SER A 157 15.46 -10.22 -18.95
N GLN A 158 16.64 -9.59 -18.96
CA GLN A 158 17.42 -9.46 -20.20
C GLN A 158 17.74 -10.88 -20.68
N GLU A 159 17.25 -11.27 -21.85
CA GLU A 159 17.82 -12.43 -22.55
C GLU A 159 19.31 -12.10 -22.75
N THR A 160 20.16 -12.88 -22.12
CA THR A 160 21.60 -12.82 -22.39
C THR A 160 21.78 -13.57 -23.69
N ASP A 161 21.93 -12.84 -24.79
CA ASP A 161 22.40 -13.38 -26.08
C ASP A 161 23.82 -13.97 -25.94
#